data_AF-G9ZG40-F1
#
_entry.id   AF-G9ZG40-F1
#
_cell.length_a   1.000
_cell.length_b   1.000
_cell.length_c   1.000
_cell.angle_alpha   90.00
_cell.angle_beta   90.00
_cell.angle_gamma   90.00
#
_symmetry.space_group_name_H-M   'P 1'
#
loop_
_entity.id
_entity.type
_entity.pdbx_description
1 polymer ?
#
loop_
_entity_poly.entity_id
_entity_poly.type
_entity_poly.pdbx_seq_one_letter_code
_entity_poly.pdbx_strand_id
1 'polypeptide(L)'
;MLPNAPATIEEAFTEHLADRGLAERDVIWLPVYSFEHSGLALGCTPFSDRWDSGQVGYIYMSRADIRREYGVKRITRPTKVAVYHRLEAEIATLGDWVNGETYYFAIPVLDDLSIGGFYGSDHEASGLLAVARSEISHAIQQKRRAHYTRLKRLIRAGVPLQYRPQFAI
;
A
#
# COMPACT_ATOMS: atom_id res chain seq x y z
N MET A 1 6.50 37.86 10.51
CA MET A 1 7.17 36.64 10.98
C MET A 1 6.74 36.38 12.41
N LEU A 2 6.30 35.17 12.73
CA LEU A 2 6.06 34.78 14.12
C LEU A 2 7.41 34.76 14.83
N PRO A 3 7.53 35.35 16.04
CA PRO A 3 8.83 35.59 16.68
C PRO A 3 9.62 34.32 17.06
N ASN A 4 9.00 33.13 16.99
CA ASN A 4 9.62 31.84 17.29
C ASN A 4 9.40 30.80 16.16
N ALA A 5 9.19 31.22 14.91
CA ALA A 5 9.08 30.25 13.81
C ALA A 5 10.47 29.66 13.48
N PRO A 6 10.56 28.34 13.18
CA PRO A 6 11.82 27.72 12.77
C PRO A 6 12.35 28.41 11.50
N ALA A 7 13.66 28.67 11.46
CA ALA A 7 14.31 29.36 10.36
C ALA A 7 14.61 28.42 9.18
N THR A 8 14.66 27.10 9.42
CA THR A 8 14.89 26.08 8.39
C THR A 8 13.94 24.89 8.54
N ILE A 9 13.85 24.07 7.48
CA ILE A 9 13.04 22.84 7.48
C ILE A 9 13.62 21.81 8.47
N GLU A 10 14.94 21.80 8.66
CA GLU A 10 15.65 20.98 9.65
C GLU A 10 15.21 21.36 11.07
N GLU A 11 15.22 22.66 11.41
CA GLU A 11 14.78 23.13 12.72
C GLU A 11 13.31 22.80 12.97
N ALA A 12 12.46 23.00 11.96
CA ALA A 12 11.04 22.65 12.03
C ALA A 12 10.84 21.14 12.29
N PHE A 13 11.67 20.29 11.68
CA PHE A 13 11.62 18.85 11.91
C PHE A 13 12.08 18.47 13.32
N THR A 14 13.18 19.05 13.81
CA THR A 14 13.66 18.81 15.18
C THR A 14 12.62 19.27 16.21
N GLU A 15 11.98 20.42 16.00
CA GLU A 15 10.88 20.93 16.85
C GLU A 15 9.68 19.98 16.83
N HIS A 16 9.24 19.53 15.65
CA HIS A 16 8.14 18.55 15.51
C HIS A 16 8.43 17.23 16.24
N LEU A 17 9.68 16.76 16.23
CA LEU A 17 10.07 15.58 17.01
C LEU A 17 10.00 15.87 18.52
N ALA A 18 10.51 17.02 18.96
CA ALA A 18 10.51 17.41 20.37
C ALA A 18 9.09 17.54 20.93
N ASP A 19 8.15 18.11 20.17
CA ASP A 19 6.73 18.19 20.52
C ASP A 19 6.09 16.82 20.75
N ARG A 20 6.63 15.79 20.09
CA ARG A 20 6.22 14.39 20.24
C ARG A 20 7.02 13.63 21.29
N GLY A 21 7.87 14.31 22.05
CA GLY A 21 8.76 13.71 23.05
C GLY A 21 9.86 12.83 22.44
N LEU A 22 10.22 13.08 21.18
CA LEU A 22 11.23 12.35 20.42
C LEU A 22 12.43 13.26 20.13
N ALA A 23 13.60 12.65 19.93
CA ALA A 23 14.73 13.30 19.29
C ALA A 23 15.11 12.52 18.01
N GLU A 24 15.98 13.09 17.18
CA GLU A 24 16.44 12.45 15.93
C GLU A 24 17.04 11.05 16.15
N ARG A 25 17.69 10.82 17.30
CA ARG A 25 18.23 9.51 17.68
C ARG A 25 17.16 8.45 17.88
N ASP A 26 15.93 8.86 18.20
CA ASP A 26 14.79 8.00 18.52
C ASP A 26 14.02 7.58 17.26
N VAL A 27 14.42 8.07 16.08
CA VAL A 27 13.74 7.81 14.81
C VAL A 27 14.72 7.34 13.74
N ILE A 28 14.19 6.74 12.67
CA ILE A 28 14.86 6.56 11.39
C ILE A 28 14.10 7.42 10.39
N TRP A 29 14.79 8.30 9.69
CA TRP A 29 14.18 9.32 8.85
C TRP A 29 14.89 9.46 7.50
N LEU A 30 14.17 10.01 6.53
CA LEU A 30 14.66 10.40 5.21
C LEU A 30 14.14 11.81 4.88
N PRO A 31 14.97 12.68 4.28
CA PRO A 31 14.49 13.92 3.69
C PRO A 31 13.60 13.61 2.49
N VAL A 32 12.59 14.42 2.25
CA VAL A 32 11.68 14.30 1.10
C VAL A 32 11.88 15.51 0.21
N TYR A 33 12.09 15.25 -1.07
CA TYR A 33 12.27 16.24 -2.12
C TYR A 33 11.11 16.15 -3.09
N SER A 34 10.72 17.30 -3.64
CA SER A 34 9.80 17.38 -4.77
C SER A 34 10.49 17.96 -5.98
N PHE A 35 10.00 17.60 -7.15
CA PHE A 35 10.35 18.18 -8.43
C PHE A 35 9.10 18.31 -9.29
N GLU A 36 8.87 19.51 -9.85
CA GLU A 36 7.65 19.83 -10.58
C GLU A 36 7.95 20.26 -12.02
N HIS A 37 7.73 19.36 -12.99
CA HIS A 37 7.79 19.67 -14.43
C HIS A 37 6.68 18.93 -15.18
N SER A 38 5.48 19.52 -15.22
CA SER A 38 4.25 18.94 -15.79
C SER A 38 3.70 17.70 -15.07
N GLY A 39 4.27 17.38 -13.91
CA GLY A 39 3.89 16.33 -12.98
C GLY A 39 4.74 16.47 -11.70
N LEU A 40 4.29 15.87 -10.60
CA LEU A 40 5.01 15.96 -9.32
C LEU A 40 5.84 14.70 -9.10
N ALA A 41 7.16 14.80 -9.18
CA ALA A 41 8.04 13.73 -8.74
C ALA A 41 8.40 13.93 -7.27
N LEU A 42 8.32 12.85 -6.49
CA LEU A 42 8.77 12.82 -5.09
C LEU A 42 9.92 11.83 -4.95
N GLY A 43 10.85 12.13 -4.03
CA GLY A 43 11.98 11.25 -3.77
C GLY A 43 12.65 11.53 -2.44
N CYS A 44 13.47 10.58 -1.99
CA CYS A 44 14.24 10.70 -0.74
C CYS A 44 15.67 11.21 -0.96
N THR A 45 15.98 11.67 -2.17
CA THR A 45 17.27 12.21 -2.58
C THR A 45 17.08 13.49 -3.40
N PRO A 46 17.99 14.47 -3.33
CA PRO A 46 17.89 15.68 -4.14
C PRO A 46 17.80 15.40 -5.64
N PHE A 47 17.02 16.21 -6.35
CA PHE A 47 17.01 16.23 -7.81
C PHE A 47 18.08 17.20 -8.33
N SER A 48 18.50 17.01 -9.57
CA SER A 48 19.55 17.84 -10.19
C SER A 48 19.07 19.24 -10.61
N ASP A 49 17.76 19.43 -10.79
CA ASP A 49 17.17 20.71 -11.17
C ASP A 49 17.19 21.67 -9.97
N ARG A 50 17.66 22.90 -10.18
CA ARG A 50 17.80 23.89 -9.12
C ARG A 50 16.61 24.84 -8.99
N TRP A 51 15.77 24.91 -10.02
CA TRP A 51 14.68 25.88 -10.09
C TRP A 51 13.39 25.25 -9.60
N ASP A 52 13.11 24.06 -10.12
CA ASP A 52 11.82 23.40 -9.94
C ASP A 52 11.92 22.19 -9.01
N SER A 53 13.00 22.09 -8.23
CA SER A 53 13.15 21.08 -7.19
C SER A 53 13.62 21.66 -5.86
N GLY A 54 13.24 20.98 -4.78
CA GLY A 54 13.61 21.40 -3.44
C GLY A 54 13.22 20.37 -2.39
N GLN A 55 13.78 20.53 -1.18
CA GLN A 55 13.35 19.74 -0.04
C GLN A 55 12.02 20.27 0.48
N VAL A 56 11.06 19.38 0.68
CA VAL A 56 9.70 19.70 1.12
C VAL A 56 9.38 19.19 2.52
N GLY A 57 10.23 18.32 3.08
CA GLY A 57 10.06 17.85 4.45
C GLY A 57 10.85 16.58 4.75
N TYR A 58 10.30 15.77 5.66
CA TYR A 58 10.87 14.49 6.09
C TYR A 58 9.79 13.45 6.28
N ILE A 59 10.15 12.20 6.04
CA ILE A 59 9.40 11.03 6.46
C ILE A 59 10.20 10.28 7.52
N TYR A 60 9.55 9.78 8.56
CA TYR A 60 10.23 9.06 9.62
C TYR A 60 9.37 7.97 10.25
N MET A 61 10.06 7.05 10.92
CA MET A 61 9.46 6.03 11.77
C MET A 61 10.19 6.00 13.11
N SER A 62 9.45 5.97 14.22
CA SER A 62 10.08 5.89 15.54
C SER A 62 10.70 4.50 15.77
N ARG A 63 11.80 4.45 16.52
CA ARG A 63 12.41 3.19 16.93
C ARG A 63 11.49 2.35 17.79
N ALA A 64 10.51 2.94 18.48
CA ALA A 64 9.50 2.20 19.21
C ALA A 64 8.55 1.48 18.25
N ASP A 65 8.06 2.19 17.23
CA ASP A 65 7.18 1.64 16.20
C ASP A 65 7.88 0.57 15.37
N ILE A 66 9.15 0.80 14.99
CA ILE A 66 9.95 -0.19 14.26
C ILE A 66 10.04 -1.51 15.05
N ARG A 67 10.31 -1.44 16.36
CA ARG A 67 10.38 -2.64 17.20
C ARG A 67 9.03 -3.37 17.26
N ARG A 68 7.93 -2.62 17.34
CA ARG A 68 6.58 -3.17 17.40
C ARG A 68 6.19 -3.83 16.08
N GLU A 69 6.32 -3.13 14.97
CA GLU A 69 5.86 -3.59 13.65
C GLU A 69 6.72 -4.71 13.08
N TYR A 70 8.03 -4.66 13.27
CA TYR A 70 8.94 -5.72 12.80
C TYR A 70 9.09 -6.85 13.84
N GLY A 71 8.49 -6.73 15.03
CA GLY A 71 8.57 -7.74 16.08
C GLY A 71 9.99 -7.97 16.62
N VAL A 72 10.85 -6.96 16.61
CA VAL A 72 12.27 -7.07 17.00
C VAL A 72 12.58 -6.33 18.30
N LYS A 73 13.43 -6.92 19.15
CA LYS A 73 13.94 -6.24 20.35
C LYS A 73 15.01 -5.20 20.02
N ARG A 74 15.90 -5.53 19.09
CA ARG A 74 17.01 -4.68 18.63
C ARG A 74 16.89 -4.41 17.14
N ILE A 75 17.04 -3.15 16.75
CA ILE A 75 17.09 -2.74 15.35
C ILE A 75 18.48 -3.06 14.82
N THR A 76 18.55 -4.09 13.97
CA THR A 76 19.79 -4.53 13.32
C THR A 76 19.99 -3.81 11.99
N ARG A 77 21.15 -4.01 11.34
CA ARG A 77 21.41 -3.45 10.00
C ARG A 77 20.36 -3.91 8.97
N PRO A 78 20.01 -5.21 8.85
CA PRO A 78 18.93 -5.65 7.96
C PRO A 78 17.59 -4.95 8.24
N THR A 79 17.20 -4.84 9.51
CA THR A 79 15.96 -4.13 9.89
C THR A 79 16.03 -2.67 9.47
N LYS A 80 17.16 -1.99 9.70
CA LYS A 80 17.35 -0.59 9.32
C LYS A 80 17.24 -0.39 7.80
N VAL A 81 17.81 -1.29 7.00
CA VAL A 81 17.70 -1.27 5.53
C VAL A 81 16.24 -1.47 5.10
N ALA A 82 15.54 -2.44 5.69
CA ALA A 82 14.12 -2.65 5.40
C ALA A 82 13.24 -1.45 5.76
N VAL A 83 13.56 -0.72 6.83
CA VAL A 83 12.86 0.52 7.20
C VAL A 83 13.14 1.62 6.17
N TYR A 84 14.38 1.81 5.72
CA TYR A 84 14.67 2.82 4.67
C TYR A 84 13.92 2.53 3.38
N HIS A 85 13.95 1.28 2.89
CA HIS A 85 13.19 0.91 1.71
C HIS A 85 11.68 1.07 1.89
N ARG A 86 11.16 0.80 3.10
CA ARG A 86 9.76 1.07 3.41
C ARG A 86 9.45 2.56 3.27
N LEU A 87 10.25 3.43 3.89
CA LEU A 87 10.04 4.89 3.83
C LEU A 87 10.12 5.42 2.39
N GLU A 88 11.06 4.92 1.58
CA GLU A 88 11.15 5.21 0.15
C GLU A 88 9.90 4.75 -0.60
N ALA A 89 9.41 3.55 -0.33
CA ALA A 89 8.21 3.01 -0.96
C ALA A 89 6.94 3.81 -0.61
N GLU A 90 6.80 4.29 0.63
CA GLU A 90 5.67 5.14 1.04
C GLU A 90 5.68 6.47 0.27
N ILE A 91 6.86 7.07 0.05
CA ILE A 91 7.00 8.29 -0.78
C ILE A 91 6.70 7.99 -2.25
N ALA A 92 7.11 6.85 -2.78
CA ALA A 92 6.77 6.43 -4.14
C ALA A 92 5.24 6.28 -4.32
N THR A 93 4.57 5.60 -3.38
CA THR A 93 3.10 5.45 -3.38
C THR A 93 2.39 6.81 -3.24
N LEU A 94 2.91 7.72 -2.42
CA LEU A 94 2.41 9.09 -2.36
C LEU A 94 2.56 9.80 -3.70
N GLY A 95 3.69 9.62 -4.39
CA GLY A 95 3.93 10.14 -5.73
C GLY A 95 2.90 9.65 -6.73
N ASP A 96 2.62 8.36 -6.76
CA ASP A 96 1.56 7.78 -7.61
C ASP A 96 0.19 8.42 -7.31
N TRP A 97 -0.16 8.52 -6.03
CA TRP A 97 -1.44 9.10 -5.62
C TRP A 97 -1.59 10.57 -6.03
N VAL A 98 -0.56 11.40 -5.81
CA VAL A 98 -0.62 12.84 -6.15
C VAL A 98 -0.73 13.04 -7.67
N ASN A 99 -0.14 12.16 -8.48
CA ASN A 99 -0.27 12.21 -9.94
C ASN A 99 -1.57 11.57 -10.46
N GLY A 100 -2.44 11.06 -9.58
CA GLY A 100 -3.71 10.45 -9.98
C GLY A 100 -3.57 9.04 -10.56
N GLU A 101 -2.42 8.38 -10.35
CA GLU A 101 -2.14 7.00 -10.74
C GLU A 101 -2.85 6.02 -9.79
N THR A 102 -4.16 6.19 -9.63
CA THR A 102 -5.02 5.39 -8.76
C THR A 102 -5.95 4.51 -9.58
N TYR A 103 -5.96 3.22 -9.27
CA TYR A 103 -6.64 2.22 -10.08
C TYR A 103 -7.58 1.34 -9.25
N TYR A 104 -8.55 0.77 -9.94
CA TYR A 104 -9.49 -0.22 -9.43
C TYR A 104 -9.82 -1.23 -10.52
N PHE A 105 -10.36 -2.38 -10.12
CA PHE A 105 -10.94 -3.33 -11.05
C PHE A 105 -12.38 -3.66 -10.64
N ALA A 106 -13.18 -4.07 -11.62
CA ALA A 106 -14.55 -4.51 -11.41
C ALA A 106 -14.78 -5.89 -12.04
N ILE A 107 -15.56 -6.73 -11.36
CA ILE A 107 -15.98 -8.04 -11.84
C ILE A 107 -17.52 -8.13 -11.74
N PRO A 108 -18.25 -7.64 -12.76
CA PRO A 108 -19.73 -7.55 -12.72
C PRO A 108 -20.43 -8.87 -12.43
N VAL A 109 -19.86 -9.99 -12.89
CA VAL A 109 -20.44 -11.34 -12.69
C VAL A 109 -20.36 -11.85 -11.25
N LEU A 110 -19.66 -11.11 -10.36
CA LEU A 110 -19.50 -11.41 -8.94
C LEU A 110 -20.23 -10.36 -8.09
N ASP A 111 -21.51 -10.14 -8.35
CA ASP A 111 -22.34 -9.19 -7.59
C ASP A 111 -21.82 -7.74 -7.67
N ASP A 112 -21.44 -7.32 -8.88
CA ASP A 112 -20.87 -5.98 -9.15
C ASP A 112 -19.66 -5.64 -8.25
N LEU A 113 -18.86 -6.64 -7.90
CA LEU A 113 -17.65 -6.47 -7.12
C LEU A 113 -16.73 -5.42 -7.76
N SER A 114 -16.37 -4.41 -6.97
CA SER A 114 -15.41 -3.37 -7.35
C SER A 114 -14.44 -3.15 -6.21
N ILE A 115 -13.13 -3.29 -6.50
CA ILE A 115 -12.06 -3.14 -5.52
C ILE A 115 -11.05 -2.14 -6.06
N GLY A 116 -10.81 -1.07 -5.30
CA GLY A 116 -9.80 -0.04 -5.57
C GLY A 116 -8.73 0.02 -4.50
N GLY A 117 -7.93 1.09 -4.54
CA GLY A 117 -6.81 1.29 -3.61
C GLY A 117 -5.48 0.75 -4.14
N PHE A 118 -5.34 0.66 -5.46
CA PHE A 118 -4.09 0.32 -6.13
C PHE A 118 -3.45 1.58 -6.69
N TYR A 119 -2.13 1.70 -6.52
CA TYR A 119 -1.35 2.86 -6.92
C TYR A 119 -0.28 2.45 -7.93
N GLY A 120 -0.10 3.25 -8.97
CA GLY A 120 0.86 3.01 -10.05
C GLY A 120 0.28 2.26 -11.24
N SER A 121 0.77 2.62 -12.43
CA SER A 121 0.30 2.07 -13.72
C SER A 121 0.78 0.64 -14.01
N ASP A 122 1.76 0.13 -13.28
CA ASP A 122 2.13 -1.29 -13.32
C ASP A 122 1.17 -2.12 -12.43
N HIS A 123 0.20 -2.75 -13.06
CA HIS A 123 -0.86 -3.50 -12.38
C HIS A 123 -0.42 -4.86 -11.82
N GLU A 124 0.74 -5.39 -12.22
CA GLU A 124 1.34 -6.56 -11.55
C GLU A 124 2.09 -6.10 -10.29
N ALA A 125 2.91 -5.05 -10.39
CA ALA A 125 3.68 -4.52 -9.26
C ALA A 125 2.81 -3.94 -8.14
N SER A 126 1.73 -3.24 -8.49
CA SER A 126 0.76 -2.69 -7.52
C SER A 126 -0.10 -3.78 -6.84
N GLY A 127 -0.03 -5.03 -7.31
CA GLY A 127 -0.83 -6.14 -6.79
C GLY A 127 -2.28 -6.16 -7.26
N LEU A 128 -2.72 -5.23 -8.10
CA LEU A 128 -4.07 -5.17 -8.65
C LEU A 128 -4.46 -6.49 -9.32
N LEU A 129 -3.61 -6.99 -10.22
CA LEU A 129 -3.87 -8.25 -10.93
C LEU A 129 -3.83 -9.46 -9.99
N ALA A 130 -2.97 -9.45 -8.98
CA ALA A 130 -2.92 -10.52 -7.99
C ALA A 130 -4.23 -10.63 -7.20
N VAL A 131 -4.77 -9.49 -6.73
CA VAL A 131 -6.05 -9.45 -6.01
C VAL A 131 -7.19 -9.86 -6.94
N ALA A 132 -7.26 -9.32 -8.16
CA ALA A 132 -8.31 -9.70 -9.13
C ALA A 132 -8.32 -11.20 -9.44
N ARG A 133 -7.14 -11.81 -9.66
CA ARG A 133 -7.00 -13.25 -9.88
C ARG A 133 -7.45 -14.06 -8.65
N SER A 134 -7.15 -13.58 -7.45
CA SER A 134 -7.58 -14.21 -6.20
C SER A 134 -9.11 -14.22 -6.09
N GLU A 135 -9.78 -13.11 -6.36
CA GLU A 135 -11.25 -13.00 -6.31
C GLU A 135 -11.93 -13.93 -7.32
N ILE A 136 -11.45 -13.97 -8.56
CA ILE A 136 -11.96 -14.89 -9.58
C ILE A 136 -11.78 -16.35 -9.14
N SER A 137 -10.60 -16.69 -8.64
CA SER A 137 -10.28 -18.05 -8.18
C SER A 137 -11.17 -18.47 -7.02
N HIS A 138 -11.38 -17.57 -6.06
CA HIS A 138 -12.26 -17.78 -4.93
C HIS A 138 -13.70 -18.03 -5.38
N ALA A 139 -14.23 -17.21 -6.29
CA ALA A 139 -15.58 -17.37 -6.83
C ALA A 139 -15.77 -18.70 -7.59
N ILE A 140 -14.78 -19.10 -8.40
CA ILE A 140 -14.81 -20.41 -9.08
C ILE A 140 -14.86 -21.54 -8.05
N GLN A 141 -14.04 -21.45 -6.99
CA GLN A 141 -14.02 -22.45 -5.93
C GLN A 141 -15.35 -22.51 -5.17
N GLN A 142 -15.95 -21.36 -4.84
CA GLN A 142 -17.25 -21.28 -4.18
C GLN A 142 -18.35 -21.92 -5.03
N LYS A 143 -18.42 -21.60 -6.33
CA LYS A 143 -19.40 -22.21 -7.27
C LYS A 143 -19.25 -23.73 -7.33
N ARG A 144 -18.02 -24.24 -7.47
CA ARG A 144 -17.73 -25.68 -7.45
C ARG A 144 -18.17 -26.32 -6.13
N ARG A 145 -17.84 -25.71 -4.99
CA ARG A 145 -18.21 -26.22 -3.65
C ARG A 145 -19.73 -26.26 -3.45
N ALA A 146 -20.44 -25.22 -3.88
CA ALA A 146 -21.91 -25.18 -3.83
C ALA A 146 -22.52 -26.30 -4.68
N HIS A 147 -22.01 -26.49 -5.90
CA HIS A 147 -22.43 -27.57 -6.79
C HIS A 147 -22.21 -28.96 -6.15
N TYR A 148 -20.99 -29.25 -5.66
CA TYR A 148 -20.70 -30.53 -5.00
C TYR A 148 -21.56 -30.76 -3.75
N THR A 149 -21.77 -29.73 -2.94
CA THR A 149 -22.61 -29.82 -1.74
C THR A 149 -24.04 -30.17 -2.09
N ARG A 150 -24.60 -29.53 -3.13
CA ARG A 150 -25.94 -29.81 -3.63
C ARG A 150 -26.04 -31.23 -4.20
N LEU A 151 -25.07 -31.65 -5.01
CA LEU A 151 -25.06 -32.99 -5.59
C LEU A 151 -25.00 -34.07 -4.49
N LYS A 152 -24.12 -33.90 -3.50
CA LYS A 152 -24.05 -34.78 -2.33
C LYS A 152 -25.38 -34.86 -1.59
N ARG A 153 -26.10 -33.74 -1.44
CA ARG A 153 -27.44 -33.71 -0.83
C ARG A 153 -28.46 -34.52 -1.63
N LEU A 154 -28.49 -34.35 -2.96
CA LEU A 154 -29.41 -35.09 -3.85
C LEU A 154 -29.13 -36.60 -3.84
N ILE A 155 -27.85 -37.00 -3.83
CA ILE A 155 -27.44 -38.41 -3.74
C ILE A 155 -27.90 -39.01 -2.41
N ARG A 156 -27.66 -38.31 -1.28
CA ARG A 156 -28.10 -38.78 0.05
C ARG A 156 -29.61 -38.90 0.17
N ALA A 157 -30.35 -38.03 -0.51
CA ALA A 157 -31.81 -38.07 -0.55
C ALA A 157 -32.36 -39.12 -1.54
N GLY A 158 -31.51 -39.91 -2.20
CA GLY A 158 -31.93 -40.97 -3.13
C GLY A 158 -32.56 -40.47 -4.42
N VAL A 159 -32.38 -39.19 -4.78
CA VAL A 159 -33.00 -38.60 -5.97
C VAL A 159 -32.40 -39.24 -7.24
N PRO A 160 -33.19 -39.92 -8.09
CA PRO A 160 -32.70 -40.52 -9.33
C PRO A 160 -32.09 -39.49 -10.28
N LEU A 161 -31.12 -39.91 -11.10
CA LEU A 161 -30.33 -39.01 -11.96
C LEU A 161 -31.20 -38.16 -12.90
N GLN A 162 -32.26 -38.75 -13.46
CA GLN A 162 -33.19 -38.08 -14.37
C GLN A 162 -33.95 -36.88 -13.76
N TYR A 163 -34.07 -36.84 -12.43
CA TYR A 163 -34.72 -35.75 -11.69
C TYR A 163 -33.70 -34.74 -11.14
N ARG A 164 -32.41 -34.93 -11.40
CA ARG A 164 -31.37 -33.96 -11.03
C ARG A 164 -31.29 -32.93 -12.16
N PRO A 165 -31.45 -31.63 -11.88
CA PRO A 165 -31.39 -30.62 -12.92
C PRO A 165 -30.03 -30.68 -13.64
N GLN A 166 -30.07 -30.71 -14.98
CA GLN A 166 -28.88 -30.60 -15.81
C GLN A 166 -28.34 -29.18 -15.69
N PHE A 167 -27.04 -29.05 -15.44
CA PHE A 167 -26.43 -27.73 -15.27
C PHE A 167 -26.00 -27.18 -16.64
N ALA A 168 -26.38 -25.94 -16.92
CA ALA A 168 -25.64 -25.13 -17.88
C ALA A 168 -24.24 -24.89 -17.28
N ILE A 169 -23.21 -25.21 -18.06
CA ILE A 169 -21.80 -24.96 -17.71
C ILE A 169 -21.56 -23.44 -17.72
#